data_AF-A0A1A6G3Y6-F1
#
_entry.id   AF-A0A1A6G3Y6-F1
#
_cell.length_a   1.000
_cell.length_b   1.000
_cell.length_c   1.000
_cell.angle_alpha   90.00
_cell.angle_beta   90.00
_cell.angle_gamma   90.00
#
_symmetry.space_group_name_H-M   'P 1'
#
loop_
_entity.id
_entity.type
_entity.pdbx_description
1 polymer ?
#
loop_
_entity_poly.entity_id
_entity_poly.type
_entity_poly.pdbx_seq_one_letter_code
_entity_poly.pdbx_strand_id
1 'polypeptide(L)'
;MSKSDLTDLCGQTWQADALQLRSHSDSRKFYFVTPDTDCVLWLRAAAPEDRLRFQFRFFLVYSLSSATRITATTPASAATLAPNASSPDPCAPGSYLQFYDGPQGAPRALGPPTCGLTIPAPFTSSGPWLGLRLVTRGRQPRVDFLGEVTSFRLGGLGLMARVR
;
A
#
# COMPACT_ATOMS: atom_id res chain seq x y z
N MET A 1 -7.69 19.83 1.41
CA MET A 1 -7.10 18.49 1.21
C MET A 1 -5.95 18.61 0.22
N SER A 2 -4.73 18.28 0.66
CA SER A 2 -3.52 18.35 -0.18
C SER A 2 -3.50 17.19 -1.18
N LYS A 3 -2.75 17.34 -2.28
CA LYS A 3 -2.55 16.28 -3.29
C LYS A 3 -1.06 16.06 -3.52
N SER A 4 -0.64 14.80 -3.55
CA SER A 4 0.76 14.44 -3.82
C SER A 4 0.83 13.06 -4.47
N ASP A 5 2.02 12.71 -4.94
CA ASP A 5 2.32 11.44 -5.57
C ASP A 5 3.30 10.65 -4.71
N LEU A 6 3.08 9.34 -4.55
CA LEU A 6 3.89 8.48 -3.68
C LEU A 6 5.36 8.49 -4.11
N THR A 7 5.59 8.45 -5.42
CA THR A 7 6.94 8.44 -6.03
C THR A 7 7.70 9.73 -5.77
N ASP A 8 7.02 10.87 -5.63
CA ASP A 8 7.65 12.16 -5.29
C ASP A 8 7.95 12.29 -3.79
N LEU A 9 7.19 11.59 -2.95
CA LEU A 9 7.34 11.60 -1.49
C LEU A 9 8.17 10.43 -0.96
N CYS A 10 9.00 9.83 -1.82
CA CYS A 10 9.71 8.62 -1.47
C CYS A 10 10.70 8.81 -0.32
N GLY A 11 10.60 7.97 0.71
CA GLY A 11 11.43 8.04 1.92
C GLY A 11 11.04 9.18 2.88
N GLN A 12 9.99 9.96 2.56
CA GLN A 12 9.59 11.12 3.34
C GLN A 12 8.62 10.75 4.48
N THR A 13 8.51 11.66 5.43
CA THR A 13 7.44 11.69 6.42
C THR A 13 6.53 12.87 6.13
N TRP A 14 5.24 12.61 5.94
CA TRP A 14 4.25 13.63 5.67
C TRP A 14 3.28 13.77 6.83
N GLN A 15 3.12 14.99 7.33
CA GLN A 15 2.20 15.32 8.41
C GLN A 15 1.02 16.14 7.86
N ALA A 16 -0.18 15.55 7.87
CA ALA A 16 -1.41 16.23 7.46
C ALA A 16 -2.66 15.50 7.95
N ASP A 17 -3.75 16.24 8.15
CA ASP A 17 -5.06 15.68 8.52
C ASP A 17 -5.79 15.03 7.34
N ALA A 18 -5.46 15.45 6.11
CA ALA A 18 -6.01 14.86 4.89
C ALA A 18 -5.04 14.99 3.71
N LEU A 19 -4.86 13.89 2.98
CA LEU A 19 -4.01 13.82 1.79
C LEU A 19 -4.66 12.94 0.72
N GLN A 20 -4.76 13.45 -0.50
CA GLN A 20 -5.05 12.64 -1.67
C GLN A 20 -3.74 12.18 -2.29
N LEU A 21 -3.50 10.87 -2.31
CA LEU A 21 -2.25 10.29 -2.76
C LEU A 21 -2.46 9.48 -4.05
N ARG A 22 -1.69 9.80 -5.08
CA ARG A 22 -1.59 8.98 -6.30
C ARG A 22 -0.31 8.17 -6.29
N SER A 23 -0.24 7.15 -7.13
CA SER A 23 1.00 6.40 -7.34
C SER A 23 2.14 7.27 -7.94
N HIS A 24 1.83 8.08 -8.94
CA HIS A 24 2.76 8.93 -9.71
C HIS A 24 2.02 10.11 -10.37
N SER A 25 2.78 11.08 -10.88
CA SER A 25 2.29 12.34 -11.46
C SER A 25 1.27 12.18 -12.59
N ASP A 26 1.48 11.16 -13.42
CA ASP A 26 0.64 10.83 -14.59
C ASP A 26 -0.44 9.77 -14.34
N SER A 27 -0.69 9.43 -13.06
CA SER A 27 -1.75 8.52 -12.62
C SER A 27 -3.11 8.85 -13.27
N ARG A 28 -3.90 7.82 -13.57
CA ARG A 28 -5.14 7.81 -14.37
C ARG A 28 -4.97 7.98 -15.88
N LYS A 29 -3.80 8.43 -16.35
CA LYS A 29 -3.46 8.47 -17.78
C LYS A 29 -2.51 7.33 -18.14
N PHE A 30 -1.48 7.14 -17.32
CA PHE A 30 -0.44 6.15 -17.54
C PHE A 30 -0.21 5.29 -16.31
N TYR A 31 0.49 4.17 -16.52
CA TYR A 31 0.96 3.31 -15.45
C TYR A 31 2.36 3.74 -15.05
N PHE A 32 2.67 3.65 -13.76
CA PHE A 32 4.04 3.64 -13.28
C PHE A 32 4.65 2.26 -13.58
N VAL A 33 5.75 2.25 -14.33
CA VAL A 33 6.34 1.04 -14.92
C VAL A 33 7.81 0.81 -14.54
N THR A 34 8.37 1.63 -13.66
CA THR A 34 9.77 1.49 -13.22
C THR A 34 9.93 0.21 -12.41
N PRO A 35 10.72 -0.79 -12.87
CA PRO A 35 10.99 -2.00 -12.11
C PRO A 35 11.91 -1.71 -10.92
N ASP A 36 11.96 -2.65 -9.97
CA ASP A 36 12.86 -2.63 -8.80
C ASP A 36 12.75 -1.37 -7.91
N THR A 37 11.64 -0.65 -8.03
CA THR A 37 11.24 0.42 -7.11
C THR A 37 10.90 -0.18 -5.75
N ASP A 38 11.48 0.40 -4.71
CA ASP A 38 11.14 0.13 -3.32
C ASP A 38 10.99 1.47 -2.58
N CYS A 39 9.74 1.93 -2.48
CA CYS A 39 9.43 3.26 -2.03
C CYS A 39 8.51 3.25 -0.82
N VAL A 40 8.91 3.93 0.26
CA VAL A 40 8.11 4.02 1.50
C VAL A 40 7.75 5.48 1.76
N LEU A 41 6.47 5.74 2.04
CA LEU A 41 5.98 7.00 2.59
C LEU A 41 5.44 6.74 4.00
N TRP A 42 5.83 7.59 4.94
CA TRP A 42 5.27 7.59 6.29
C TRP A 42 4.32 8.76 6.47
N LEU A 43 3.12 8.46 6.96
CA LEU A 43 2.12 9.45 7.29
C LEU A 43 2.04 9.58 8.80
N ARG A 44 1.94 10.83 9.28
CA ARG A 44 1.72 11.16 10.69
C ARG A 44 0.51 12.07 10.84
N ALA A 45 -0.43 11.69 11.71
CA ALA A 45 -1.54 12.55 12.10
C ALA A 45 -1.01 13.81 12.80
N ALA A 46 -1.68 14.95 12.63
CA ALA A 46 -1.26 16.19 13.30
C ALA A 46 -1.48 16.10 14.81
N ALA A 47 -2.60 15.50 15.23
CA ALA A 47 -2.89 15.20 16.63
C ALA A 47 -2.40 13.78 17.00
N PRO A 48 -1.74 13.61 18.17
CA PRO A 48 -1.20 12.31 18.59
C PRO A 48 -2.27 11.28 18.94
N GLU A 49 -3.47 11.72 19.29
CA GLU A 49 -4.63 10.88 19.64
C GLU A 49 -5.42 10.40 18.42
N ASP A 50 -5.14 10.98 17.26
CA ASP A 50 -5.85 10.65 16.04
C ASP A 50 -5.26 9.40 15.38
N ARG A 51 -6.10 8.75 14.59
CA ARG A 51 -5.73 7.63 13.74
C ARG A 51 -5.86 8.03 12.28
N LEU A 52 -5.14 7.33 11.43
CA LEU A 52 -5.16 7.53 10.00
C LEU A 52 -5.93 6.39 9.34
N ARG A 53 -6.80 6.74 8.39
CA ARG A 53 -7.44 5.81 7.48
C ARG A 53 -7.00 6.12 6.06
N PHE A 54 -6.54 5.11 5.35
CA PHE A 54 -6.30 5.17 3.91
C PHE A 54 -7.42 4.42 3.18
N GLN A 55 -8.10 5.11 2.26
CA GLN A 55 -9.15 4.52 1.43
C GLN A 55 -8.79 4.67 -0.05
N PHE A 56 -8.76 3.54 -0.77
CA PHE A 56 -8.61 3.57 -2.22
C PHE A 56 -9.88 4.07 -2.91
N ARG A 57 -9.69 4.89 -3.94
CA ARG A 57 -10.70 5.31 -4.91
C ARG A 57 -10.47 4.65 -6.28
N PHE A 58 -9.22 4.30 -6.57
CA PHE A 58 -8.81 3.52 -7.73
C PHE A 58 -7.62 2.65 -7.34
N PHE A 59 -7.54 1.44 -7.88
CA PHE A 59 -6.48 0.49 -7.52
C PHE A 59 -6.14 -0.45 -8.69
N LEU A 60 -4.87 -0.44 -9.08
CA LEU A 60 -4.28 -1.31 -10.07
C LEU A 60 -2.80 -1.48 -9.73
N VAL A 61 -2.41 -2.65 -9.24
CA VAL A 61 -1.04 -2.95 -8.83
C VAL A 61 -0.71 -4.37 -9.22
N TYR A 62 -0.03 -4.57 -10.33
CA TYR A 62 0.36 -5.89 -10.78
C TYR A 62 1.62 -5.82 -11.64
N SER A 63 2.10 -6.98 -12.09
CA SER A 63 3.19 -7.05 -13.06
C SER A 63 2.78 -7.97 -14.19
N LEU A 64 3.08 -7.58 -15.42
CA LEU A 64 2.95 -8.51 -16.54
C LEU A 64 4.11 -9.49 -16.50
N SER A 65 3.75 -10.77 -16.44
CA SER A 65 4.65 -11.84 -16.85
C SER A 65 5.03 -11.59 -18.30
N SER A 66 6.32 -11.65 -18.65
CA SER A 66 6.66 -11.79 -20.05
C SER A 66 5.95 -13.03 -20.59
N ALA A 67 5.24 -12.89 -21.70
CA ALA A 67 4.86 -14.05 -22.50
C ALA A 67 6.16 -14.67 -23.00
N THR A 68 6.79 -15.53 -22.20
CA THR A 68 7.77 -16.47 -22.71
C THR A 68 7.04 -17.23 -23.79
N ARG A 69 7.44 -17.06 -25.04
CA ARG A 69 6.94 -17.81 -26.18
C ARG A 69 7.13 -19.28 -25.79
N ILE A 70 6.06 -19.98 -25.41
CA ILE A 70 6.10 -21.39 -25.06
C ILE A 70 6.36 -22.13 -26.37
N THR A 71 7.63 -22.31 -26.72
CA THR A 71 8.02 -23.47 -27.52
C THR A 71 7.85 -24.67 -26.62
N ALA A 72 6.76 -25.40 -26.86
CA ALA A 72 6.44 -26.64 -26.17
C ALA A 72 7.56 -27.66 -26.39
N THR A 73 8.35 -27.91 -25.35
CA THR A 73 9.11 -29.14 -25.15
C THR A 73 9.24 -29.36 -23.64
N THR A 74 8.40 -30.26 -23.12
CA THR A 74 8.38 -30.86 -21.77
C THR A 74 9.68 -31.64 -21.46
N PRO A 75 9.94 -32.18 -20.22
CA PRO A 75 9.04 -32.33 -19.07
C PRO A 75 9.56 -31.85 -17.69
N ALA A 76 8.63 -31.92 -16.75
CA ALA A 76 8.70 -31.59 -15.33
C ALA A 76 9.98 -32.02 -14.59
N SER A 77 10.54 -31.09 -13.81
CA SER A 77 11.36 -31.43 -12.63
C SER A 77 10.64 -30.94 -11.39
N ALA A 78 10.23 -31.91 -10.57
CA ALA A 78 9.64 -31.71 -9.27
C ALA A 78 10.65 -31.02 -8.34
N ALA A 79 10.38 -29.77 -7.98
CA ALA A 79 11.10 -29.11 -6.90
C ALA A 79 10.54 -29.61 -5.56
N THR A 80 11.36 -30.33 -4.82
CA THR A 80 11.15 -30.78 -3.44
C THR A 80 10.77 -29.58 -2.57
N LEU A 81 9.51 -29.51 -2.15
CA LEU A 81 9.00 -28.51 -1.22
C LEU A 81 9.45 -28.88 0.20
N ALA A 82 10.44 -28.15 0.72
CA ALA A 82 10.67 -28.09 2.16
C ALA A 82 9.48 -27.38 2.82
N PRO A 83 8.84 -27.96 3.86
CA PRO A 83 7.72 -27.32 4.53
C PRO A 83 8.27 -26.40 5.62
N ASN A 84 8.65 -25.18 5.23
CA ASN A 84 8.79 -24.06 6.16
C ASN A 84 8.65 -22.76 5.35
N ALA A 85 7.44 -22.52 4.85
CA ALA A 85 7.08 -21.26 4.25
C ALA A 85 5.78 -20.79 4.88
N SER A 86 5.90 -19.73 5.68
CA SER A 86 4.88 -18.70 5.87
C SER A 86 4.02 -18.59 4.60
N SER A 87 2.69 -18.53 4.79
CA SER A 87 1.66 -18.25 3.77
C SER A 87 2.26 -17.66 2.49
N PRO A 88 2.13 -18.29 1.31
CA PRO A 88 2.73 -17.79 0.08
C PRO A 88 2.31 -16.33 -0.13
N ASP A 89 3.29 -15.45 -0.41
CA ASP A 89 3.05 -14.05 -0.73
C ASP A 89 2.07 -13.99 -1.91
N PRO A 90 0.83 -13.51 -1.70
CA PRO A 90 -0.21 -13.56 -2.73
C PRO A 90 0.13 -12.69 -3.94
N CYS A 91 1.09 -11.78 -3.79
CA CYS A 91 1.52 -10.88 -4.83
C CYS A 91 2.82 -11.31 -5.52
N ALA A 92 3.49 -12.36 -5.03
CA ALA A 92 4.69 -12.85 -5.68
C ALA A 92 4.37 -13.51 -7.05
N PRO A 93 5.21 -13.31 -8.08
CA PRO A 93 6.47 -12.54 -8.11
C PRO A 93 6.29 -11.06 -8.52
N GLY A 94 5.07 -10.52 -8.47
CA GLY A 94 4.70 -9.21 -8.99
C GLY A 94 4.83 -8.04 -8.00
N SER A 95 4.36 -6.89 -8.47
CA SER A 95 4.32 -5.64 -7.71
C SER A 95 3.24 -5.67 -6.64
N TYR A 96 3.46 -4.95 -5.54
CA TYR A 96 2.50 -4.87 -4.43
C TYR A 96 2.62 -3.56 -3.66
N LEU A 97 1.56 -3.27 -2.90
CA LEU A 97 1.58 -2.31 -1.80
C LEU A 97 1.59 -3.04 -0.46
N GLN A 98 2.32 -2.52 0.52
CA GLN A 98 2.26 -2.97 1.91
C GLN A 98 1.96 -1.76 2.81
N PHE A 99 0.94 -1.90 3.66
CA PHE A 99 0.65 -0.94 4.71
C PHE A 99 1.30 -1.35 6.02
N TYR A 100 1.67 -0.37 6.83
CA TYR A 100 2.27 -0.56 8.14
C TYR A 100 1.60 0.31 9.18
N ASP A 101 1.48 -0.21 10.39
CA ASP A 101 0.99 0.48 11.58
C ASP A 101 2.14 0.70 12.58
N GLY A 102 2.05 1.80 13.32
CA GLY A 102 3.05 2.19 14.30
C GLY A 102 4.22 3.01 13.73
N PRO A 103 5.18 3.38 14.60
CA PRO A 103 6.28 4.28 14.25
C PRO A 103 7.31 3.61 13.34
N GLN A 104 8.07 4.44 12.61
CA GLN A 104 9.04 3.99 11.60
C GLN A 104 10.13 3.04 12.12
N GLY A 105 10.49 3.15 13.41
CA GLY A 105 11.51 2.31 14.03
C GLY A 105 11.04 0.90 14.40
N ALA A 106 9.72 0.69 14.50
CA ALA A 106 9.14 -0.62 14.83
C ALA A 106 7.78 -0.82 14.13
N PRO A 107 7.73 -0.78 12.79
CA PRO A 107 6.47 -0.84 12.07
C PRO A 107 5.95 -2.28 11.98
N ARG A 108 4.64 -2.44 12.17
CA ARG A 108 3.95 -3.72 12.01
C ARG A 108 3.16 -3.74 10.72
N ALA A 109 3.32 -4.77 9.90
CA ALA A 109 2.53 -4.94 8.67
C ALA A 109 1.01 -4.99 8.97
N LEU A 110 0.24 -4.17 8.28
CA LEU A 110 -1.22 -4.17 8.28
C LEU A 110 -1.75 -5.16 7.23
N GLY A 111 -1.79 -6.44 7.62
CA GLY A 111 -2.25 -7.51 6.73
C GLY A 111 -1.22 -7.89 5.65
N PRO A 112 -1.60 -8.79 4.73
CA PRO A 112 -0.73 -9.24 3.65
C PRO A 112 -0.48 -8.15 2.59
N PRO A 113 0.56 -8.31 1.75
CA PRO A 113 0.76 -7.49 0.56
C PRO A 113 -0.49 -7.42 -0.32
N THR A 114 -0.75 -6.26 -0.90
CA THR A 114 -1.95 -5.98 -1.70
C THR A 114 -1.58 -5.70 -3.15
N CYS A 115 -2.23 -6.40 -4.08
CA CYS A 115 -2.04 -6.33 -5.52
C CYS A 115 -3.33 -6.71 -6.26
N GLY A 116 -3.33 -6.60 -7.59
CA GLY A 116 -4.45 -6.87 -8.47
C GLY A 116 -5.17 -5.60 -8.94
N LEU A 117 -6.44 -5.76 -9.28
CA LEU A 117 -7.31 -4.73 -9.86
C LEU A 117 -8.50 -4.39 -8.97
N THR A 118 -8.70 -5.15 -7.90
CA THR A 118 -9.84 -5.00 -7.00
C THR A 118 -9.52 -3.97 -5.92
N ILE A 119 -10.39 -2.97 -5.77
CA ILE A 119 -10.23 -1.93 -4.75
C ILE A 119 -10.24 -2.58 -3.35
N PRO A 120 -9.14 -2.46 -2.57
CA PRO A 120 -9.06 -3.04 -1.23
C PRO A 120 -9.98 -2.32 -0.23
N ALA A 121 -10.30 -3.02 0.86
CA ALA A 121 -10.92 -2.38 2.02
C ALA A 121 -10.01 -1.28 2.60
N PRO A 122 -10.56 -0.27 3.30
CA PRO A 122 -9.75 0.78 3.91
C PRO A 122 -8.77 0.24 4.95
N PHE A 123 -7.55 0.77 4.95
CA PHE A 123 -6.53 0.47 5.94
C PHE A 123 -6.59 1.51 7.05
N THR A 124 -6.61 1.07 8.31
CA THR A 124 -6.74 1.95 9.47
C THR A 124 -5.60 1.66 10.44
N SER A 125 -4.86 2.70 10.84
CA SER A 125 -3.82 2.58 11.86
C SER A 125 -4.44 2.43 13.25
N SER A 126 -3.67 1.91 14.21
CA SER A 126 -4.05 1.87 15.62
C SER A 126 -3.71 3.18 16.37
N GLY A 127 -2.79 3.98 15.81
CA GLY A 127 -2.35 5.26 16.37
C GLY A 127 -2.04 6.30 15.27
N PRO A 128 -1.21 7.32 15.56
CA PRO A 128 -1.04 8.47 14.68
C PRO A 128 -0.11 8.21 13.48
N TRP A 129 0.34 6.98 13.25
CA TRP A 129 1.29 6.63 12.20
C TRP A 129 0.71 5.60 11.24
N LEU A 130 0.94 5.81 9.95
CA LEU A 130 0.60 4.86 8.89
C LEU A 130 1.71 4.87 7.84
N GLY A 131 2.33 3.72 7.58
CA GLY A 131 3.29 3.55 6.50
C GLY A 131 2.64 2.97 5.25
N LEU A 132 3.04 3.47 4.08
CA LEU A 132 2.68 2.90 2.79
C LEU A 132 3.95 2.64 1.99
N ARG A 133 4.19 1.38 1.64
CA ARG A 133 5.30 0.95 0.80
C ARG A 133 4.81 0.45 -0.55
N LEU A 134 5.37 0.97 -1.62
CA LEU A 134 5.25 0.45 -2.97
C LEU A 134 6.51 -0.33 -3.32
N VAL A 135 6.32 -1.58 -3.75
CA VAL A 135 7.38 -2.39 -4.33
C VAL A 135 6.97 -2.83 -5.73
N THR A 136 7.79 -2.52 -6.72
CA THR A 136 7.60 -2.98 -8.10
C THR A 136 8.56 -4.12 -8.40
N ARG A 137 8.05 -5.26 -8.84
CA ARG A 137 8.84 -6.44 -9.21
C ARG A 137 8.41 -6.98 -10.57
N GLY A 138 9.25 -7.83 -11.15
CA GLY A 138 8.98 -8.42 -12.47
C GLY A 138 9.34 -7.45 -13.61
N ARG A 139 9.21 -7.94 -14.84
CA ARG A 139 9.78 -7.25 -16.02
C ARG A 139 8.98 -6.03 -16.46
N GLN A 140 7.69 -5.99 -16.17
CA GLN A 140 6.82 -4.91 -16.62
C GLN A 140 5.74 -4.64 -15.55
N PRO A 141 6.12 -3.97 -14.45
CA PRO A 141 5.17 -3.57 -13.43
C PRO A 141 4.16 -2.58 -14.01
N ARG A 142 2.94 -2.62 -13.50
CA ARG A 142 1.85 -1.70 -13.84
C ARG A 142 1.21 -1.27 -12.53
N VAL A 143 1.48 -0.03 -12.18
CA VAL A 143 1.00 0.55 -10.93
C VAL A 143 0.25 1.82 -11.24
N ASP A 144 -1.02 1.84 -10.88
CA ASP A 144 -1.82 3.05 -10.80
C ASP A 144 -2.84 2.93 -9.67
N PHE A 145 -2.80 3.85 -8.73
CA PHE A 145 -3.78 3.95 -7.67
C PHE A 145 -4.02 5.40 -7.32
N LEU A 146 -5.21 5.64 -6.79
CA LEU A 146 -5.60 6.87 -6.14
C LEU A 146 -6.24 6.51 -4.81
N GLY A 147 -5.77 7.13 -3.73
CA GLY A 147 -6.36 6.97 -2.42
C GLY A 147 -6.39 8.26 -1.62
N GLU A 148 -7.13 8.22 -0.53
CA GLU A 148 -7.33 9.33 0.39
C GLU A 148 -6.93 8.90 1.80
N VAL A 149 -6.09 9.71 2.43
CA VAL A 149 -5.74 9.65 3.84
C VAL A 149 -6.65 10.60 4.57
N THR A 150 -7.27 10.14 5.65
CA THR A 150 -8.05 10.97 6.57
C THR A 150 -7.63 10.69 8.00
N SER A 151 -7.33 11.74 8.75
CA SER A 151 -7.19 11.70 10.21
C SER A 151 -8.57 11.68 10.87
N PHE A 152 -8.73 10.90 11.92
CA PHE A 152 -9.95 10.88 12.71
C PHE A 152 -9.66 10.49 14.16
N ARG A 153 -10.51 10.98 15.07
CA ARG A 153 -10.48 10.60 16.46
C ARG A 153 -11.58 9.57 16.73
N LEU A 154 -11.24 8.48 17.42
CA LEU A 154 -12.30 7.70 18.07
C LEU A 154 -12.83 8.53 19.21
N GLY A 155 -14.08 8.97 19.13
CA GLY A 155 -14.75 9.61 20.25
C GLY A 155 -14.65 8.67 21.45
N GLY A 156 -13.98 9.10 22.51
CA GLY A 156 -14.23 8.54 23.83
C GLY A 156 -15.72 8.71 24.10
N LEU A 157 -16.38 7.70 24.66
CA LEU A 157 -17.78 7.78 25.08
C LEU A 157 -18.01 9.16 25.71
N GLY A 158 -18.69 10.03 24.96
CA GLY A 158 -18.98 11.38 25.40
C GLY A 158 -19.87 11.24 26.62
N LEU A 159 -19.34 11.65 27.77
CA LEU A 159 -20.13 11.95 28.94
C LEU A 159 -21.30 12.82 28.46
N MET A 160 -22.51 12.27 28.50
CA MET A 160 -23.73 13.01 28.27
C MET A 160 -23.85 14.07 29.36
N ALA A 161 -23.25 15.24 29.16
CA ALA A 161 -23.54 16.42 29.94
C ALA A 161 -24.96 16.87 29.55
N ARG A 162 -25.95 16.32 30.26
CA ARG A 162 -27.29 16.91 30.37
C ARG A 162 -27.10 18.36 30.82
N VAL A 163 -27.46 19.30 29.97
CA VAL A 163 -27.78 20.66 30.41
C VAL A 163 -29.28 20.70 30.63
N ARG A 164 -29.64 21.10 31.84
CA ARG A 164 -31.00 21.20 32.37
C ARG A 164 -31.70 22.46 31.83
#